data_AF-A0A1Y1UGT4-F1
#
_entry.id   AF-A0A1Y1UGT4-F1
#
_cell.length_a   1.000
_cell.length_b   1.000
_cell.length_c   1.000
_cell.angle_alpha   90.00
_cell.angle_beta   90.00
_cell.angle_gamma   90.00
#
_symmetry.space_group_name_H-M   'P 1'
#
loop_
_entity.id
_entity.type
_entity.pdbx_description
1 polymer ?
#
loop_
_entity_poly.entity_id
_entity_poly.type
_entity_poly.pdbx_seq_one_letter_code
_entity_poly.pdbx_strand_id
1 'polypeptide(L)'
;MADLKEFLSLLESTVKAPRLSGSKVSLLSTQSKKLEPKSDTEFISTFLRLNKSLGKKSTSRISSLYVFDAIARANKGISGREGLMMKMEGVVDSWVNEMCEDGKGGVWTEGRDKTRKIVDIWTKSSTFPQPCLDRLSARLAVASADHSTTPTMSPPRPIMSPALPPLEEKENRGLGAHGFGQGPVLCLPSVLSSCLRGMLHRSCRVLKVNPILFIAIRVENTSLAILLTVQTHKTEGRRKRL
;
A
#
# COMPACT_ATOMS: atom_id res chain seq x y z
N MET A 1 -16.65 9.08 -23.62
CA MET A 1 -15.24 8.98 -23.18
C MET A 1 -15.09 9.93 -22.01
N ALA A 2 -14.30 9.61 -20.98
CA ALA A 2 -14.11 10.53 -19.87
C ALA A 2 -13.18 11.67 -20.31
N ASP A 3 -13.62 12.92 -20.15
CA ASP A 3 -12.82 14.07 -20.50
C ASP A 3 -11.71 14.30 -19.46
N LEU A 4 -10.48 14.50 -19.92
CA LEU A 4 -9.32 14.66 -19.05
C LEU A 4 -9.45 15.91 -18.16
N LYS A 5 -9.97 17.00 -18.70
CA LYS A 5 -10.11 18.26 -17.98
C LYS A 5 -11.18 18.15 -16.88
N GLU A 6 -12.30 17.50 -17.17
CA GLU A 6 -13.31 17.17 -16.15
C GLU A 6 -12.74 16.28 -15.04
N PHE A 7 -11.96 15.26 -15.42
CA PHE A 7 -11.30 14.38 -14.47
C PHE A 7 -10.32 15.14 -13.56
N LEU A 8 -9.48 16.01 -14.12
CA LEU A 8 -8.50 16.80 -13.37
C LEU A 8 -9.18 17.83 -12.44
N SER A 9 -10.28 18.44 -12.88
CA SER A 9 -11.10 19.33 -12.04
C SER A 9 -11.72 18.57 -10.85
N LEU A 10 -12.26 17.37 -11.10
CA LEU A 10 -12.78 16.50 -10.05
C LEU A 10 -11.67 16.08 -9.08
N LEU A 11 -10.48 15.75 -9.59
CA LEU A 11 -9.31 15.39 -8.79
C LEU A 11 -8.90 16.54 -7.86
N GLU A 12 -8.75 17.74 -8.40
CA GLU A 12 -8.36 18.92 -7.64
C GLU A 12 -9.39 19.25 -6.53
N SER A 13 -10.67 19.28 -6.88
CA SER A 13 -11.75 19.54 -5.91
C SER A 13 -11.85 18.46 -4.83
N THR A 14 -11.49 17.21 -5.14
CA THR A 14 -11.52 16.10 -4.18
C THR A 14 -10.34 16.16 -3.22
N VAL A 15 -9.15 16.51 -3.71
CA VAL A 15 -7.92 16.56 -2.91
C VAL A 15 -7.88 17.80 -2.01
N LYS A 16 -8.35 18.94 -2.50
CA LYS A 16 -8.40 20.21 -1.73
C LYS A 16 -9.57 20.28 -0.75
N ALA A 17 -10.52 19.35 -0.82
CA ALA A 17 -11.64 19.31 0.12
C ALA A 17 -11.15 19.08 1.56
N PRO A 18 -11.81 19.68 2.57
CA PRO A 18 -11.44 19.49 3.98
C PRO A 18 -11.61 18.04 4.44
N ARG A 19 -12.49 17.29 3.78
CA ARG A 19 -12.73 15.86 4.03
C ARG A 19 -12.76 15.11 2.71
N LEU A 20 -12.08 13.97 2.67
CA LEU A 20 -12.07 13.09 1.50
C LEU A 20 -13.45 12.44 1.32
N SER A 21 -14.07 12.65 0.15
CA SER A 21 -15.36 12.08 -0.18
C SER A 21 -15.20 10.71 -0.85
N GLY A 22 -15.68 9.66 -0.19
CA GLY A 22 -15.59 8.29 -0.72
C GLY A 22 -16.29 8.11 -2.08
N SER A 23 -17.43 8.78 -2.30
CA SER A 23 -18.14 8.73 -3.59
C SER A 23 -17.33 9.38 -4.71
N LYS A 24 -16.69 10.54 -4.46
CA LYS A 24 -15.80 11.18 -5.44
C LYS A 24 -14.56 10.34 -5.74
N VAL A 25 -13.96 9.70 -4.73
CA VAL A 25 -12.81 8.79 -4.92
C VAL A 25 -13.18 7.58 -5.77
N SER A 26 -14.37 6.99 -5.54
CA SER A 26 -14.88 5.89 -6.36
C SER A 26 -15.17 6.33 -7.80
N LEU A 27 -15.71 7.54 -7.98
CA LEU A 27 -15.93 8.14 -9.30
C LEU A 27 -14.60 8.37 -10.04
N LEU A 28 -13.59 8.95 -9.39
CA LEU A 28 -12.24 9.11 -9.94
C LEU A 28 -11.64 7.77 -10.33
N SER A 29 -11.76 6.76 -9.46
CA SER A 29 -11.29 5.41 -9.76
C SER A 29 -11.97 4.84 -11.00
N THR A 30 -13.27 5.05 -11.16
CA THR A 30 -14.03 4.60 -12.33
C THR A 30 -13.67 5.35 -13.61
N GLN A 31 -13.53 6.68 -13.53
CA GLN A 31 -13.13 7.51 -14.67
C GLN A 31 -11.70 7.22 -15.11
N SER A 32 -10.78 6.94 -14.17
CA SER A 32 -9.37 6.65 -14.48
C SER A 32 -9.18 5.43 -15.39
N LYS A 33 -10.10 4.45 -15.33
CA LYS A 33 -10.12 3.27 -16.21
C LYS A 33 -10.56 3.61 -17.64
N LYS A 34 -11.33 4.70 -17.79
CA LYS A 34 -11.94 5.14 -19.06
C LYS A 34 -11.15 6.26 -19.75
N LEU A 35 -10.10 6.77 -19.11
CA LEU A 35 -9.19 7.75 -19.69
C LEU A 35 -8.38 7.13 -20.82
N GLU A 36 -8.08 7.93 -21.85
CA GLU A 36 -7.24 7.46 -22.94
C GLU A 36 -5.78 7.29 -22.49
N PRO A 37 -5.07 6.21 -22.90
CA PRO A 37 -3.67 5.99 -22.53
C PRO A 37 -2.72 7.14 -22.90
N LYS A 38 -3.05 7.91 -23.95
CA LYS A 38 -2.29 9.09 -24.37
C LYS A 38 -2.24 10.18 -23.29
N SER A 39 -3.29 10.28 -22.47
CA SER A 39 -3.42 11.27 -21.41
C SER A 39 -2.69 10.90 -20.10
N ASP A 40 -2.16 9.69 -19.98
CA ASP A 40 -1.58 9.19 -18.72
C ASP A 40 -0.41 10.06 -18.22
N THR A 41 0.42 10.58 -19.13
CA THR A 41 1.55 11.45 -18.76
C THR A 41 1.07 12.78 -18.20
N GLU A 42 0.08 13.40 -18.84
CA GLU A 42 -0.51 14.66 -18.41
C GLU A 42 -1.25 14.51 -17.08
N PHE A 43 -1.98 13.40 -16.92
CA PHE A 43 -2.62 13.04 -15.67
C PHE A 43 -1.60 12.94 -14.52
N ILE A 44 -0.57 12.10 -14.66
CA ILE A 44 0.39 11.86 -13.58
C ILE A 44 1.21 13.11 -13.26
N SER A 45 1.65 13.86 -14.26
CA SER A 45 2.39 15.11 -14.05
C SER A 45 1.54 16.18 -13.35
N THR A 46 0.26 16.32 -13.74
CA THR A 46 -0.66 17.24 -13.07
C THR A 46 -0.94 16.81 -11.64
N PHE A 47 -1.12 15.51 -11.39
CA PHE A 47 -1.37 15.00 -10.05
C PHE A 47 -0.16 15.22 -9.12
N LEU A 48 1.06 15.01 -9.62
CA LEU A 48 2.29 15.34 -8.90
C LEU A 48 2.40 16.83 -8.60
N ARG A 49 2.15 17.70 -9.58
CA ARG A 49 2.17 19.15 -9.40
C ARG A 49 1.13 19.60 -8.37
N LEU A 50 -0.07 19.03 -8.44
CA LEU A 50 -1.11 19.26 -7.44
C LEU A 50 -0.60 18.88 -6.06
N ASN A 51 -0.06 17.68 -5.87
CA ASN A 51 0.49 17.23 -4.59
C ASN A 51 1.55 18.19 -4.05
N LYS A 52 2.50 18.62 -4.89
CA LYS A 52 3.55 19.56 -4.52
C LYS A 52 3.03 20.94 -4.13
N SER A 53 1.94 21.39 -4.76
CA SER A 53 1.27 22.66 -4.43
C SER A 53 0.53 22.65 -3.09
N LEU A 54 0.22 21.47 -2.54
CA LEU A 54 -0.42 21.35 -1.24
C LEU A 54 0.57 21.76 -0.14
N GLY A 55 0.07 22.44 0.90
CA GLY A 55 0.87 22.77 2.06
C GLY A 55 1.59 21.53 2.61
N LYS A 56 2.87 21.68 2.96
CA LYS A 56 3.62 20.65 3.68
C LYS A 56 2.90 20.37 5.00
N LYS A 57 2.88 19.11 5.44
CA LYS A 57 2.24 18.69 6.70
C LYS A 57 0.72 18.92 6.75
N SER A 58 0.04 18.96 5.60
CA SER A 58 -1.41 19.16 5.54
C SER A 58 -2.20 17.85 5.41
N THR A 59 -3.46 17.87 5.86
CA THR A 59 -4.39 16.74 5.66
C THR A 59 -4.66 16.48 4.17
N SER A 60 -4.69 17.53 3.33
CA SER A 60 -4.81 17.41 1.87
C SER A 60 -3.70 16.59 1.24
N ARG A 61 -2.47 16.64 1.80
CA ARG A 61 -1.33 15.84 1.35
C ARG A 61 -1.51 14.33 1.59
N ILE A 62 -2.25 13.97 2.64
CA ILE A 62 -2.64 12.58 2.90
C ILE A 62 -3.83 12.20 2.00
N SER A 63 -4.78 13.12 1.80
CA SER A 63 -5.91 12.92 0.89
C SER A 63 -5.46 12.62 -0.54
N SER A 64 -4.45 13.34 -1.05
CA SER A 64 -3.88 13.07 -2.38
C SER A 64 -3.32 11.65 -2.48
N LEU A 65 -2.63 11.17 -1.44
CA LEU A 65 -2.08 9.81 -1.41
C LEU A 65 -3.17 8.74 -1.38
N TYR A 66 -4.28 8.95 -0.67
CA TYR A 66 -5.43 8.04 -0.70
C TYR A 66 -6.13 8.00 -2.06
N VAL A 67 -6.24 9.14 -2.75
CA VAL A 67 -6.78 9.19 -4.11
C VAL A 67 -5.84 8.44 -5.07
N PHE A 68 -4.53 8.62 -4.92
CA PHE A 68 -3.51 7.91 -5.69
C PHE A 68 -3.61 6.39 -5.48
N ASP A 69 -3.70 5.94 -4.23
CA ASP A 69 -3.90 4.52 -3.89
C ASP A 69 -5.16 3.94 -4.56
N ALA A 70 -6.30 4.63 -4.44
CA ALA A 70 -7.55 4.17 -5.01
C ALA A 70 -7.45 4.00 -6.55
N ILE A 71 -6.83 4.97 -7.23
CA ILE A 71 -6.61 4.92 -8.67
C ILE A 71 -5.64 3.78 -9.05
N ALA A 72 -4.53 3.63 -8.33
CA ALA A 72 -3.55 2.57 -8.59
C ALA A 72 -4.19 1.18 -8.48
N ARG A 73 -4.94 0.94 -7.40
CA ARG A 73 -5.65 -0.33 -7.18
C ARG A 73 -6.75 -0.54 -8.20
N ALA A 74 -7.44 0.51 -8.63
CA ALA A 74 -8.49 0.42 -9.63
C ALA A 74 -7.97 0.05 -11.03
N ASN A 75 -6.75 0.47 -11.38
CA ASN A 75 -6.13 0.22 -12.70
C ASN A 75 -5.24 -1.04 -12.73
N LYS A 76 -4.98 -1.65 -11.57
CA LYS A 76 -4.20 -2.88 -11.50
C LYS A 76 -4.84 -3.99 -12.33
N GLY A 77 -4.07 -4.57 -13.26
CA GLY A 77 -4.48 -5.73 -14.05
C GLY A 77 -5.50 -5.42 -15.15
N ILE A 78 -5.75 -4.15 -15.45
CA ILE A 78 -6.59 -3.75 -16.58
C ILE A 78 -5.73 -3.67 -17.83
N SER A 79 -6.10 -4.44 -18.86
CA SER A 79 -5.47 -4.39 -20.18
C SER A 79 -5.54 -2.99 -20.78
N GLY A 80 -4.40 -2.51 -21.29
CA GLY A 80 -4.27 -1.17 -21.86
C GLY A 80 -4.02 -0.06 -20.82
N ARG A 81 -3.89 -0.41 -19.54
CA ARG A 81 -3.51 0.52 -18.44
C ARG A 81 -2.13 0.23 -17.85
N GLU A 82 -1.35 -0.67 -18.46
CA GLU A 82 0.00 -1.01 -18.04
C GLU A 82 0.92 0.22 -18.07
N GLY A 83 0.78 1.05 -19.12
CA GLY A 83 1.52 2.30 -19.24
C GLY A 83 1.23 3.30 -18.11
N LEU A 84 -0.01 3.37 -17.63
CA LEU A 84 -0.35 4.17 -16.46
C LEU A 84 0.33 3.62 -15.21
N MET A 85 0.24 2.30 -14.98
CA MET A 85 0.82 1.66 -13.81
C MET A 85 2.35 1.83 -13.76
N MET A 86 3.05 1.71 -14.89
CA MET A 86 4.49 2.00 -14.97
C MET A 86 4.81 3.46 -14.60
N LYS A 87 4.01 4.42 -15.05
CA LYS A 87 4.19 5.84 -14.69
C LYS A 87 3.90 6.07 -13.20
N MET A 88 2.89 5.43 -12.65
CA MET A 88 2.58 5.49 -11.21
C MET A 88 3.73 4.92 -10.37
N GLU A 89 4.32 3.80 -10.80
CA GLU A 89 5.53 3.24 -10.16
C GLU A 89 6.72 4.20 -10.24
N GLY A 90 6.92 4.87 -11.39
CA GLY A 90 8.01 5.84 -11.55
C GLY A 90 7.92 7.03 -10.59
N VAL A 91 6.71 7.39 -10.14
CA VAL A 91 6.50 8.58 -9.29
C VAL A 91 6.31 8.25 -7.81
N VAL A 92 5.92 7.02 -7.46
CA VAL A 92 5.58 6.65 -6.08
C VAL A 92 6.78 6.76 -5.14
N ASP A 93 8.00 6.49 -5.60
CA ASP A 93 9.22 6.57 -4.79
C ASP A 93 9.50 8.02 -4.35
N SER A 94 9.48 8.96 -5.30
CA SER A 94 9.60 10.40 -5.02
C SER A 94 8.46 10.89 -4.12
N TRP A 95 7.24 10.40 -4.34
CA TRP A 95 6.08 10.83 -3.57
C TRP A 95 6.18 10.39 -2.10
N VAL A 96 6.49 9.12 -1.85
CA VAL A 96 6.65 8.59 -0.49
C VAL A 96 7.86 9.22 0.18
N ASN A 97 8.95 9.47 -0.56
CA ASN A 97 10.11 10.18 -0.05
C ASN A 97 9.73 11.60 0.43
N GLU A 98 9.00 12.37 -0.37
CA GLU A 98 8.51 13.70 0.02
C GLU A 98 7.64 13.64 1.29
N MET A 99 6.78 12.62 1.44
CA MET A 99 5.97 12.42 2.65
C MET A 99 6.82 12.14 3.90
N CYS A 100 7.92 11.39 3.74
CA CYS A 100 8.85 11.11 4.83
C CYS A 100 9.64 12.35 5.23
N GLU A 101 10.10 13.14 4.25
CA GLU A 101 10.82 14.39 4.48
C GLU A 101 9.96 15.43 5.19
N ASP A 102 8.67 15.56 4.82
CA ASP A 102 7.71 16.43 5.50
C ASP A 102 7.53 16.05 6.99
N GLY A 103 7.78 14.78 7.34
CA GLY A 103 7.70 14.22 8.70
C GLY A 103 8.95 14.37 9.56
N LYS A 104 10.07 14.88 9.01
CA LYS A 104 11.33 15.02 9.77
C LYS A 104 11.16 15.95 10.98
N GLY A 105 11.86 15.60 12.06
CA GLY A 105 11.80 16.33 13.33
C GLY A 105 10.54 16.06 14.17
N GLY A 106 9.78 15.00 13.87
CA GLY A 106 8.62 14.59 14.67
C GLY A 106 7.37 15.46 14.52
N VAL A 107 7.38 16.45 13.63
CA VAL A 107 6.30 17.44 13.51
C VAL A 107 5.07 16.90 12.75
N TRP A 108 5.24 15.84 11.94
CA TRP A 108 4.16 15.28 11.13
C TRP A 108 4.16 13.74 11.09
N THR A 109 4.14 13.14 12.27
CA THR A 109 4.11 11.69 12.46
C THR A 109 2.85 11.04 11.88
N GLU A 110 1.70 11.72 11.96
CA GLU A 110 0.42 11.22 11.42
C GLU A 110 0.48 10.93 9.92
N GLY A 111 1.08 11.83 9.13
CA GLY A 111 1.23 11.66 7.69
C GLY A 111 2.12 10.47 7.36
N ARG A 112 3.21 10.28 8.11
CA ARG A 112 4.15 9.16 7.96
C ARG A 112 3.47 7.82 8.28
N ASP A 113 2.70 7.74 9.36
CA ASP A 113 2.03 6.51 9.77
C ASP A 113 0.93 6.11 8.77
N LYS A 114 0.18 7.08 8.24
CA LYS A 114 -0.79 6.82 7.17
C LYS A 114 -0.11 6.39 5.87
N THR A 115 1.03 6.99 5.52
CA THR A 115 1.83 6.58 4.36
C THR A 115 2.30 5.13 4.50
N ARG A 116 2.78 4.72 5.69
CA ARG A 116 3.15 3.33 5.97
C ARG A 116 1.98 2.37 5.79
N LYS A 117 0.80 2.70 6.31
CA LYS A 117 -0.40 1.88 6.16
C LYS A 117 -0.77 1.70 4.68
N ILE A 118 -0.63 2.75 3.87
CA ILE A 118 -0.90 2.67 2.43
C ILE A 118 0.12 1.77 1.72
N VAL A 119 1.42 1.87 2.06
CA VAL A 119 2.44 0.97 1.51
C VAL A 119 2.17 -0.49 1.90
N ASP A 120 1.76 -0.76 3.14
CA ASP A 120 1.35 -2.11 3.57
C ASP A 120 0.13 -2.63 2.78
N ILE A 121 -0.85 -1.77 2.48
CA ILE A 121 -1.97 -2.12 1.59
C ILE A 121 -1.47 -2.49 0.20
N TRP A 122 -0.51 -1.75 -0.35
CA TRP A 122 0.08 -2.06 -1.66
C TRP A 122 0.86 -3.37 -1.66
N THR A 123 1.56 -3.67 -0.58
CA THR A 123 2.26 -4.95 -0.40
C THR A 123 1.28 -6.11 -0.35
N LYS A 124 0.25 -6.04 0.50
CA LYS A 124 -0.78 -7.07 0.63
C LYS A 124 -1.59 -7.26 -0.64
N SER A 125 -1.86 -6.18 -1.37
CA SER A 125 -2.63 -6.20 -2.60
C SER A 125 -1.75 -6.44 -3.84
N SER A 126 -0.44 -6.57 -3.69
CA SER A 126 0.56 -6.57 -4.77
C SER A 126 0.26 -5.52 -5.85
N THR A 127 -0.01 -4.27 -5.43
CA THR A 127 -0.42 -3.18 -6.34
C THR A 127 0.70 -2.77 -7.28
N PHE A 128 1.93 -2.73 -6.76
CA PHE A 128 3.16 -2.46 -7.50
C PHE A 128 4.07 -3.70 -7.49
N PRO A 129 5.10 -3.77 -8.36
CA PRO A 129 6.09 -4.84 -8.32
C PRO A 129 6.82 -4.91 -6.97
N GLN A 130 7.16 -6.13 -6.54
CA GLN A 130 7.81 -6.35 -5.25
C GLN A 130 9.10 -5.53 -5.04
N PRO A 131 10.00 -5.40 -6.04
CA PRO A 131 11.19 -4.57 -5.88
C PRO A 131 10.89 -3.10 -5.59
N CYS A 132 9.74 -2.58 -6.04
CA CYS A 132 9.30 -1.22 -5.70
C CYS A 132 8.85 -1.14 -4.24
N LEU A 133 8.04 -2.10 -3.80
CA LEU A 133 7.50 -2.15 -2.44
C LEU A 133 8.59 -2.32 -1.38
N ASP A 134 9.62 -3.12 -1.68
CA ASP A 134 10.75 -3.35 -0.78
C ASP A 134 11.54 -2.04 -0.56
N ARG A 135 11.79 -1.27 -1.63
CA ARG A 135 12.43 0.07 -1.54
C ARG A 135 11.60 1.04 -0.70
N LEU A 136 10.28 1.10 -0.94
CA LEU A 136 9.38 1.97 -0.17
C LEU A 136 9.37 1.61 1.32
N SER A 137 9.33 0.31 1.62
CA SER A 137 9.32 -0.20 3.00
C SER A 137 10.62 0.11 3.72
N ALA A 138 11.77 -0.07 3.06
CA ALA A 138 13.08 0.28 3.60
C ALA A 138 13.19 1.78 3.92
N ARG A 139 12.72 2.66 3.02
CA ARG A 139 12.69 4.11 3.26
C ARG A 139 11.86 4.49 4.47
N LEU A 140 10.68 3.90 4.61
CA LEU A 140 9.80 4.15 5.77
C LEU A 140 10.42 3.65 7.08
N ALA A 141 11.17 2.54 7.05
CA ALA A 141 11.90 2.04 8.21
C ALA A 141 13.00 3.04 8.65
N VAL A 142 13.80 3.54 7.71
CA VAL A 142 14.84 4.55 7.98
C VAL A 142 14.22 5.83 8.54
N ALA A 143 13.17 6.35 7.91
CA ALA A 143 12.46 7.54 8.36
C ALA A 143 11.82 7.40 9.76
N SER A 144 11.74 6.17 10.29
CA SER A 144 11.25 5.89 11.64
C SER A 144 12.34 5.87 12.70
N ALA A 145 13.55 5.46 12.32
CA ALA A 145 14.69 5.35 13.22
C ALA A 145 15.19 6.73 13.69
N ASP A 146 15.10 7.75 12.83
CA ASP A 146 15.44 9.15 13.14
C ASP A 146 14.57 9.79 14.25
N HIS A 147 13.55 9.08 14.75
CA HIS A 147 12.71 9.54 15.85
C HIS A 147 13.12 8.97 17.23
N SER A 148 14.17 8.14 17.29
CA SER A 148 14.70 7.62 18.55
C SER A 148 15.95 8.38 18.97
N THR A 149 15.81 9.66 19.31
CA THR A 149 16.82 10.38 20.10
C THR A 149 16.65 10.02 21.58
N THR A 150 16.99 8.79 21.94
CA THR A 150 17.50 8.51 23.29
C THR A 150 19.01 8.42 23.14
N PRO A 151 19.80 9.38 23.66
CA PRO A 151 21.21 9.09 23.87
C PRO A 151 21.29 7.88 24.79
N THR A 152 21.96 6.82 24.35
CA THR A 152 22.36 5.71 25.20
C THR A 152 23.36 6.24 26.23
N MET A 153 22.88 6.94 27.25
CA MET A 153 23.60 7.08 28.51
C MET A 153 23.34 5.80 29.27
N SER A 154 24.36 4.94 29.31
CA SER A 154 24.38 3.75 30.14
C SER A 154 24.10 4.14 31.61
N PRO A 155 23.10 3.54 32.28
CA PRO A 155 22.89 3.78 33.70
C PRO A 155 24.07 3.21 34.51
N PRO A 156 24.57 3.91 35.55
CA PRO A 156 25.48 3.32 36.53
C PRO A 156 24.76 2.15 37.21
N ARG A 157 25.41 0.99 37.25
CA ARG A 157 24.92 -0.21 37.94
C ARG A 157 24.68 0.11 39.42
N PRO A 158 23.48 -0.11 39.98
CA PRO A 158 23.32 -0.21 41.41
C PRO A 158 23.90 -1.55 41.89
N ILE A 159 24.77 -1.44 42.88
CA ILE A 159 25.43 -2.50 43.62
C ILE A 159 24.38 -3.49 44.16
N MET A 160 24.62 -4.78 43.94
CA MET A 160 23.86 -5.88 44.52
C MET A 160 24.01 -5.91 46.04
N SER A 161 22.92 -6.13 46.77
CA SER A 161 22.90 -6.81 48.08
C SER A 161 21.49 -7.27 48.47
N PRO A 162 21.36 -8.26 49.38
CA PRO A 162 20.51 -9.44 49.14
C PRO A 162 19.22 -9.55 50.00
N ALA A 163 18.28 -10.35 49.46
CA ALA A 163 17.31 -11.28 50.06
C ALA A 163 16.72 -11.04 51.48
N LEU A 164 15.38 -10.97 51.55
CA LEU A 164 14.51 -11.70 52.51
C LEU A 164 13.02 -11.66 52.06
N PRO A 165 12.14 -12.59 52.53
CA PRO A 165 11.01 -13.14 51.76
C PRO A 165 9.61 -12.74 52.37
N PRO A 166 8.48 -13.48 52.18
CA PRO A 166 7.21 -12.90 51.71
C PRO A 166 6.12 -12.82 52.81
N LEU A 167 5.19 -11.87 52.73
CA LEU A 167 3.97 -11.87 53.55
C LEU A 167 2.70 -11.62 52.71
N GLU A 168 1.90 -12.68 52.66
CA GLU A 168 0.43 -12.80 52.77
C GLU A 168 -0.47 -11.63 52.31
N GLU A 169 -1.17 -11.91 51.20
CA GLU A 169 -2.63 -12.00 51.07
C GLU A 169 -3.52 -11.10 51.96
N LYS A 170 -4.25 -10.19 51.30
CA LYS A 170 -5.58 -9.80 51.77
C LYS A 170 -6.53 -9.50 50.62
N GLU A 171 -7.37 -10.50 50.34
CA GLU A 171 -8.64 -10.37 49.65
C GLU A 171 -9.49 -9.28 50.32
N ASN A 172 -9.97 -8.29 49.56
CA ASN A 172 -11.10 -7.48 50.00
C ASN A 172 -12.01 -7.10 48.83
N ARG A 173 -13.24 -7.59 48.93
CA ARG A 173 -14.37 -7.26 48.07
C ARG A 173 -14.97 -5.93 48.50
N GLY A 174 -15.30 -5.07 47.54
CA GLY A 174 -16.19 -3.92 47.73
C GLY A 174 -16.37 -3.21 46.40
N LEU A 175 -17.43 -3.50 45.63
CA LEU A 175 -18.70 -2.76 45.64
C LEU A 175 -18.50 -1.24 45.64
N GLY A 176 -18.61 -0.66 44.43
CA GLY A 176 -18.61 0.78 44.20
C GLY A 176 -19.13 1.10 42.81
N ALA A 177 -20.46 1.07 42.67
CA ALA A 177 -21.16 1.57 41.50
C ALA A 177 -21.05 3.09 41.46
N HIS A 178 -20.53 3.66 40.36
CA HIS A 178 -20.86 5.02 39.95
C HIS A 178 -20.76 5.12 38.43
N GLY A 179 -21.93 5.31 37.81
CA GLY A 179 -22.07 5.59 36.39
C GLY A 179 -21.54 6.97 36.04
N PHE A 180 -20.83 7.04 34.92
CA PHE A 180 -20.57 8.29 34.21
C PHE A 180 -20.73 8.06 32.71
N GLY A 181 -21.67 8.80 32.14
CA GLY A 181 -21.55 9.48 30.85
C GLY A 181 -21.31 8.63 29.62
N GLN A 182 -22.41 8.25 28.96
CA GLN A 182 -22.41 8.01 27.52
C GLN A 182 -21.97 9.28 26.78
N GLY A 183 -20.74 9.29 26.28
CA GLY A 183 -20.27 10.20 25.25
C GLY A 183 -20.19 9.47 23.90
N PRO A 184 -20.54 10.11 22.77
CA PRO A 184 -20.64 9.44 21.48
C PRO A 184 -19.25 8.99 20.98
N VAL A 185 -19.13 7.67 20.78
CA VAL A 185 -18.02 7.04 20.08
C VAL A 185 -18.02 7.53 18.65
N LEU A 186 -16.98 8.27 18.26
CA LEU A 186 -16.76 8.69 16.89
C LEU A 186 -16.64 7.44 16.01
N CYS A 187 -17.66 7.20 15.19
CA CYS A 187 -17.67 6.20 14.13
C CYS A 187 -16.42 6.37 13.25
N LEU A 188 -15.49 5.42 13.34
CA LEU A 188 -14.58 5.14 12.25
C LEU A 188 -15.41 4.83 10.99
N PRO A 189 -15.05 5.39 9.82
CA PRO A 189 -15.84 5.18 8.62
C PRO A 189 -15.65 3.73 8.12
N SER A 190 -16.77 2.99 8.11
CA SER A 190 -16.96 1.60 7.66
C SER A 190 -16.68 1.34 6.17
N VAL A 191 -15.92 2.18 5.48
CA VAL A 191 -15.66 2.07 4.03
C VAL A 191 -14.62 1.00 3.66
N LEU A 192 -14.00 0.35 4.65
CA LEU A 192 -13.01 -0.71 4.43
C LEU A 192 -13.58 -2.14 4.51
N SER A 193 -14.85 -2.34 4.87
CA SER A 193 -15.42 -3.69 5.05
C SER A 193 -16.02 -4.29 3.76
N SER A 194 -16.46 -3.48 2.80
CA SER A 194 -17.21 -3.98 1.63
C SER A 194 -16.36 -4.50 0.47
N CYS A 195 -15.03 -4.39 0.51
CA CYS A 195 -14.16 -4.99 -0.53
C CYS A 195 -13.53 -6.34 -0.13
N LEU A 196 -13.58 -6.75 1.14
CA LEU A 196 -12.83 -7.92 1.61
C LEU A 196 -13.63 -9.24 1.65
N ARG A 197 -14.95 -9.22 1.38
CA ARG A 197 -15.81 -10.41 1.48
C ARG A 197 -15.98 -11.21 0.17
N GLY A 198 -15.28 -10.83 -0.91
CA GLY A 198 -15.41 -11.44 -2.24
C GLY A 198 -14.30 -12.41 -2.68
N MET A 199 -13.25 -12.63 -1.90
CA MET A 199 -12.01 -13.29 -2.38
C MET A 199 -11.65 -14.63 -1.73
N LEU A 200 -12.56 -15.25 -0.96
CA LEU A 200 -12.31 -16.55 -0.30
C LEU A 200 -13.16 -17.68 -0.89
N HIS A 201 -13.09 -17.91 -2.21
CA HIS A 201 -13.56 -19.19 -2.76
C HIS A 201 -12.98 -19.48 -4.15
N ARG A 202 -11.70 -19.84 -4.23
CA ARG A 202 -11.19 -20.61 -5.38
C ARG A 202 -10.27 -21.72 -4.93
N SER A 203 -10.83 -22.93 -4.90
CA SER A 203 -10.17 -24.21 -4.63
C SER A 203 -8.93 -24.41 -5.50
N CYS A 204 -7.80 -24.67 -4.87
CA CYS A 204 -6.67 -25.34 -5.52
C CYS A 204 -6.87 -26.86 -5.39
N ARG A 205 -7.11 -27.56 -6.50
CA ARG A 205 -6.90 -29.02 -6.57
C ARG A 205 -5.55 -29.26 -7.23
N VAL A 206 -4.63 -29.85 -6.48
CA VAL A 206 -3.33 -30.34 -6.99
C VAL A 206 -3.57 -31.76 -7.49
N LEU A 207 -3.54 -31.96 -8.80
CA LEU A 207 -3.45 -33.31 -9.38
C LEU A 207 -1.98 -33.61 -9.64
N LYS A 208 -1.52 -34.73 -9.07
CA LYS A 208 -0.15 -35.21 -9.17
C LYS A 208 -0.09 -36.33 -10.19
N VAL A 209 0.47 -36.04 -11.36
CA VAL A 209 0.87 -37.05 -12.35
C VAL A 209 2.26 -36.66 -12.88
N ASN A 210 3.23 -37.54 -12.69
CA ASN A 210 4.60 -37.44 -13.21
C ASN A 210 4.70 -38.18 -14.57
N PRO A 211 5.73 -37.91 -15.41
CA PRO A 211 6.66 -36.80 -15.38
C PRO A 211 6.66 -36.08 -16.75
N ILE A 212 5.70 -35.19 -16.98
CA ILE A 212 5.80 -34.20 -18.04
C ILE A 212 5.32 -32.88 -17.43
N LEU A 213 6.24 -31.94 -17.30
CA LEU A 213 5.98 -30.63 -16.70
C LEU A 213 5.09 -29.82 -17.65
N PHE A 214 3.77 -29.99 -17.54
CA PHE A 214 2.79 -29.13 -18.21
C PHE A 214 2.58 -27.88 -17.35
N ILE A 215 3.12 -26.74 -17.80
CA ILE A 215 2.74 -25.43 -17.27
C ILE A 215 1.47 -25.00 -17.99
N ALA A 216 0.31 -25.35 -17.43
CA ALA A 216 -0.98 -24.82 -17.88
C ALA A 216 -1.21 -23.45 -17.21
N ILE A 217 -0.93 -22.36 -17.93
CA ILE A 217 -1.32 -21.01 -17.51
C ILE A 217 -2.81 -20.85 -17.85
N ARG A 218 -3.68 -20.92 -16.84
CA ARG A 218 -5.10 -20.63 -16.99
C ARG A 218 -5.31 -19.12 -17.10
N VAL A 219 -5.35 -18.61 -18.33
CA VAL A 219 -5.79 -17.24 -18.64
C VAL A 219 -7.30 -17.25 -18.79
N GLU A 220 -8.00 -16.77 -17.77
CA GLU A 220 -9.47 -16.73 -17.75
C GLU A 220 -9.99 -15.47 -18.47
N ASN A 221 -9.93 -15.46 -19.81
CA ASN A 221 -10.94 -14.83 -20.70
C ASN A 221 -10.58 -14.81 -22.21
N THR A 222 -9.82 -15.77 -22.73
CA THR A 222 -9.74 -15.96 -24.19
C THR A 222 -9.23 -17.36 -24.49
N SER A 223 -10.04 -18.18 -25.16
CA SER A 223 -9.62 -19.47 -25.69
C SER A 223 -8.62 -19.26 -26.81
N LEU A 224 -7.34 -19.11 -26.47
CA LEU A 224 -6.21 -19.23 -27.39
C LEU A 224 -5.24 -20.24 -26.78
N ALA A 225 -5.35 -21.49 -27.22
CA ALA A 225 -4.37 -22.53 -26.93
C ALA A 225 -3.13 -22.26 -27.79
N ILE A 226 -2.14 -21.56 -27.23
CA ILE A 226 -0.82 -21.45 -27.85
C ILE A 226 -0.05 -22.74 -27.52
N LEU A 227 0.05 -23.62 -28.51
CA LEU A 227 0.95 -24.77 -28.49
C LEU A 227 2.39 -24.27 -28.61
N LEU A 228 3.06 -24.04 -27.48
CA LEU A 228 4.51 -23.91 -27.45
C LEU A 228 5.12 -25.31 -27.46
N THR A 229 5.43 -25.82 -28.65
CA THR A 229 6.27 -27.01 -28.82
C THR A 229 7.70 -26.63 -28.44
N VAL A 230 8.13 -26.99 -27.23
CA VAL A 230 9.55 -26.89 -26.83
C VAL A 230 10.32 -27.99 -27.57
N GLN A 231 10.90 -27.64 -28.72
CA GLN A 231 11.91 -28.48 -29.37
C GLN A 231 13.19 -28.42 -28.54
N THR A 232 13.49 -29.51 -27.83
CA THR A 232 14.81 -29.69 -27.21
C THR A 232 15.79 -30.12 -28.32
N HIS A 233 16.54 -29.18 -28.87
CA HIS A 233 17.65 -29.49 -29.76
C HIS A 233 18.78 -30.11 -28.93
N LYS A 234 18.90 -31.44 -29.01
CA LYS A 234 20.00 -32.24 -28.49
C LYS A 234 21.25 -31.96 -29.33
N THR A 235 22.21 -31.21 -28.78
CA THR A 235 23.52 -30.98 -29.42
C THR A 235 24.43 -32.18 -29.17
N GLU A 236 24.54 -33.04 -30.18
CA GLU A 236 25.45 -34.19 -30.22
C GLU A 236 26.91 -33.71 -30.35
N GLY A 237 27.68 -33.79 -29.26
CA GLY A 237 29.09 -33.43 -29.21
C GLY A 237 29.99 -34.47 -29.90
N ARG A 238 30.49 -34.13 -31.09
CA ARG A 238 31.42 -34.94 -31.88
C ARG A 238 32.87 -34.74 -31.38
N ARG A 239 33.31 -35.53 -30.39
CA ARG A 239 34.73 -35.67 -30.02
C ARG A 239 35.49 -36.43 -31.12
N LYS A 240 36.34 -35.74 -31.87
CA LYS A 240 37.40 -36.36 -32.67
C LYS A 240 38.59 -36.66 -31.76
N ARG A 241 39.02 -37.93 -31.75
CA ARG A 241 40.31 -38.37 -31.23
C ARG A 241 41.41 -37.95 -32.21
N LEU A 242 42.50 -37.41 -31.68
CA LEU A 242 43.85 -37.47 -32.23
C LEU A 242 44.73 -38.02 -31.12
#